data_AF-W4PC26-F1
#
_entry.id   AF-W4PC26-F1
#
_cell.length_a   1.000
_cell.length_b   1.000
_cell.length_c   1.000
_cell.angle_alpha   90.00
_cell.angle_beta   90.00
_cell.angle_gamma   90.00
#
_symmetry.space_group_name_H-M   'P 1'
#
loop_
_entity.id
_entity.type
_entity.pdbx_description
1 polymer ?
#
loop_
_entity_poly.entity_id
_entity_poly.type
_entity_poly.pdbx_seq_one_letter_code
_entity_poly.pdbx_strand_id
1 'polypeptide(L)'
;MGKAYRTSGDEKYAREWTVQYIDWIRKNPLVKMSKREYELVSDGEIRGEVENVRFAWRPLEVSNRLQDQTSQFQLFLPSPSFTPRFLTEFLVNYHKHAVHILGNYSDQGNHLLFEAQRMIYAGAFFPEFKDAASWRKSGIEILNREINVQVYPDGGQFELDPHYHLAAINIFCKALRMADTNGFRNEFPKTYLDTVENMIMFYMNISFPDYTNRVSATPSSPPRKKCSKTTATGTNCFLKTKRSSTSPPKEKRELCPIICRKDSSRRDSSFSAIRGKQTPRRWW
;
A
#
# COMPACT_ATOMS: atom_id res chain seq x y z
N MET A 1 2.60 -17.80 -1.87
CA MET A 1 2.61 -18.71 -0.70
C MET A 1 1.67 -18.25 0.41
N GLY A 2 1.80 -17.04 0.98
CA GLY A 2 0.97 -16.63 2.13
C GLY A 2 -0.56 -16.67 1.94
N LYS A 3 -1.07 -16.35 0.75
CA LYS A 3 -2.51 -16.53 0.45
C LYS A 3 -2.92 -18.01 0.49
N ALA A 4 -2.12 -18.89 -0.12
CA ALA A 4 -2.37 -20.34 -0.10
C ALA A 4 -2.30 -20.89 1.33
N TYR A 5 -1.36 -20.42 2.15
CA TYR A 5 -1.29 -20.71 3.58
C TYR A 5 -2.60 -20.35 4.29
N ARG A 6 -3.08 -19.11 4.15
CA ARG A 6 -4.32 -18.65 4.81
C ARG A 6 -5.58 -19.39 4.35
N THR A 7 -5.65 -19.77 3.07
CA THR A 7 -6.83 -20.46 2.52
C THR A 7 -6.83 -21.95 2.87
N SER A 8 -5.67 -22.62 2.86
CA SER A 8 -5.58 -24.07 3.06
C SER A 8 -5.30 -24.48 4.52
N GLY A 9 -4.66 -23.62 5.31
CA GLY A 9 -4.13 -23.97 6.63
C GLY A 9 -2.86 -24.84 6.58
N ASP A 10 -2.32 -25.16 5.39
CA ASP A 10 -1.18 -26.06 5.25
C ASP A 10 0.15 -25.34 5.57
N GLU A 11 0.77 -25.73 6.69
CA GLU A 11 2.03 -25.17 7.19
C GLU A 11 3.22 -25.35 6.24
N LYS A 12 3.15 -26.21 5.22
CA LYS A 12 4.24 -26.35 4.23
C LYS A 12 4.58 -25.01 3.56
N TYR A 13 3.57 -24.17 3.34
CA TYR A 13 3.77 -22.86 2.70
C TYR A 13 4.48 -21.87 3.62
N ALA A 14 4.21 -21.92 4.93
CA ALA A 14 4.86 -21.05 5.89
C ALA A 14 6.29 -21.50 6.18
N ARG A 15 6.51 -22.81 6.39
CA ARG A 15 7.85 -23.40 6.55
C ARG A 15 8.75 -23.03 5.38
N GLU A 16 8.31 -23.32 4.16
CA GLU A 16 9.12 -23.06 2.97
C GLU A 16 9.39 -21.56 2.77
N TRP A 17 8.40 -20.70 3.03
CA TRP A 17 8.62 -19.25 2.93
C TRP A 17 9.68 -18.75 3.92
N THR A 18 9.66 -19.23 5.17
CA THR A 18 10.69 -18.82 6.15
C THR A 18 12.09 -19.28 5.74
N VAL A 19 12.21 -20.50 5.18
CA VAL A 19 13.49 -21.01 4.66
C VAL A 19 13.99 -20.15 3.50
N GLN A 20 13.14 -19.89 2.50
CA GLN A 20 13.50 -19.08 1.34
C GLN A 20 13.82 -17.63 1.70
N TYR A 21 13.11 -17.05 2.66
CA TYR A 21 13.35 -15.68 3.11
C TYR A 21 14.74 -15.54 3.75
N ILE A 22 15.12 -16.48 4.63
CA ILE A 22 16.46 -16.50 5.25
C ILE A 22 17.55 -16.83 4.21
N ASP A 23 17.29 -17.79 3.32
CA ASP A 23 18.22 -18.14 2.24
C ASP A 23 18.51 -16.93 1.33
N TRP A 24 17.48 -16.15 0.99
CA TRP A 24 17.63 -14.92 0.21
C TRP A 24 18.50 -13.89 0.95
N ILE A 25 18.29 -13.68 2.26
CA ILE A 25 19.12 -12.77 3.07
C ILE A 25 20.59 -13.19 3.01
N ARG A 26 20.86 -14.50 3.15
CA ARG A 26 22.22 -15.04 3.16
C ARG A 26 22.92 -14.94 1.82
N LYS A 27 22.22 -15.21 0.72
CA LYS A 27 22.79 -15.23 -0.65
C LYS A 27 22.82 -13.86 -1.34
N ASN A 28 22.18 -12.85 -0.76
CA ASN A 28 22.09 -11.51 -1.36
C ASN A 28 22.52 -10.43 -0.35
N PRO A 29 23.75 -10.48 0.17
CA PRO A 29 24.23 -9.47 1.10
C PRO A 29 24.29 -8.09 0.44
N LEU A 30 23.92 -7.03 1.18
CA LEU A 30 24.15 -5.66 0.75
C LEU A 30 25.59 -5.27 1.08
N VAL A 31 26.49 -5.46 0.12
CA VAL A 31 27.92 -5.10 0.25
C VAL A 31 28.15 -3.73 -0.39
N LYS A 32 28.90 -2.86 0.29
CA LYS A 32 29.41 -1.62 -0.30
C LYS A 32 30.87 -1.83 -0.65
N MET A 33 31.24 -1.59 -1.91
CA MET A 33 32.61 -1.67 -2.39
C MET A 33 32.91 -0.45 -3.25
N SER A 34 34.02 0.21 -2.99
CA SER A 34 34.49 1.31 -3.83
C SER A 34 35.01 0.80 -5.16
N LYS A 35 35.06 1.68 -6.18
CA LYS A 35 35.58 1.33 -7.51
C LYS A 35 37.03 0.83 -7.46
N ARG A 36 37.87 1.41 -6.60
CA ARG A 36 39.27 0.99 -6.39
C ARG A 36 39.36 -0.40 -5.77
N GLU A 37 38.51 -0.71 -4.79
CA GLU A 37 38.47 -2.04 -4.16
C GLU A 37 37.97 -3.08 -5.15
N TYR A 38 36.96 -2.74 -5.98
CA TYR A 38 36.43 -3.63 -7.01
C TYR A 38 37.47 -4.02 -8.06
N GLU A 39 38.28 -3.05 -8.53
CA GLU A 39 39.34 -3.28 -9.51
C GLU A 39 40.49 -4.16 -8.97
N LEU A 40 40.63 -4.28 -7.65
CA LEU A 40 41.63 -5.11 -6.98
C LEU A 40 41.14 -6.53 -6.67
N VAL A 41 39.83 -6.81 -6.81
CA VAL A 41 39.23 -8.11 -6.49
C VAL A 41 39.34 -9.04 -7.71
N SER A 42 39.98 -10.20 -7.52
CA SER A 42 40.04 -11.26 -8.52
C SER A 42 38.68 -11.89 -8.78
N ASP A 43 38.47 -12.46 -9.98
CA ASP A 43 37.25 -13.21 -10.28
C ASP A 43 37.03 -14.34 -9.25
N GLY A 44 35.85 -14.33 -8.62
CA GLY A 44 35.50 -15.22 -7.50
C GLY A 44 34.19 -14.83 -6.84
N GLU A 45 33.81 -15.52 -5.76
CA GLU A 45 32.52 -15.32 -5.06
C GLU A 45 32.30 -13.86 -4.64
N ILE A 46 33.34 -13.17 -4.15
CA ILE A 46 33.27 -11.77 -3.71
C ILE A 46 32.87 -10.84 -4.86
N ARG A 47 33.44 -11.04 -6.06
CA ARG A 47 33.09 -10.23 -7.23
C ARG A 47 31.66 -10.50 -7.69
N GLY A 48 31.24 -11.78 -7.65
CA GLY A 48 29.86 -12.17 -7.94
C GLY A 48 28.85 -11.57 -6.96
N GLU A 49 29.16 -11.50 -5.66
CA GLU A 49 28.31 -10.84 -4.67
C GLU A 49 28.17 -9.34 -4.93
N VAL A 50 29.27 -8.64 -5.26
CA VAL A 50 29.26 -7.21 -5.57
C VAL A 50 28.45 -6.92 -6.83
N GLU A 51 28.59 -7.74 -7.88
CA GLU A 51 27.76 -7.63 -9.07
C GLU A 51 26.28 -7.92 -8.77
N ASN A 52 25.99 -8.91 -7.92
CA ASN A 52 24.62 -9.26 -7.52
C ASN A 52 23.90 -8.12 -6.78
N VAL A 53 24.62 -7.26 -6.04
CA VAL A 53 24.04 -6.06 -5.40
C VAL A 53 23.29 -5.18 -6.40
N ARG A 54 23.82 -5.03 -7.63
CA ARG A 54 23.17 -4.25 -8.70
C ARG A 54 21.78 -4.78 -9.07
N PHE A 55 21.55 -6.09 -8.93
CA PHE A 55 20.29 -6.73 -9.26
C PHE A 55 19.39 -6.85 -8.02
N ALA A 56 19.91 -7.45 -6.95
CA ALA A 56 19.14 -7.73 -5.74
C ALA A 56 18.76 -6.46 -4.97
N TRP A 57 19.59 -5.43 -5.01
CA TRP A 57 19.43 -4.19 -4.22
C TRP A 57 19.18 -2.94 -5.07
N ARG A 58 18.72 -3.11 -6.31
CA ARG A 58 18.22 -1.97 -7.10
C ARG A 58 16.99 -1.33 -6.40
N PRO A 59 16.91 0.02 -6.29
CA PRO A 59 15.86 0.70 -5.51
C PRO A 59 14.42 0.33 -5.88
N LEU A 60 14.16 0.07 -7.17
CA LEU A 60 12.83 -0.34 -7.64
C LEU A 60 12.39 -1.66 -6.99
N GLU A 61 13.23 -2.69 -7.03
CA GLU A 61 12.97 -4.00 -6.45
C GLU A 61 12.99 -3.96 -4.93
N VAL A 62 13.90 -3.19 -4.32
CA VAL A 62 13.97 -2.99 -2.87
C VAL A 62 12.69 -2.35 -2.35
N SER A 63 12.19 -1.31 -3.00
CA SER A 63 10.94 -0.65 -2.60
C SER A 63 9.74 -1.59 -2.81
N ASN A 64 9.67 -2.33 -3.92
CA ASN A 64 8.65 -3.37 -4.11
C ASN A 64 8.61 -4.33 -2.91
N ARG A 65 9.78 -4.81 -2.47
CA ARG A 65 9.89 -5.69 -1.30
C ARG A 65 9.44 -5.02 0.00
N LEU A 66 9.76 -3.74 0.24
CA LEU A 66 9.24 -3.01 1.41
C LEU A 66 7.72 -3.06 1.49
N GLN A 67 7.03 -2.86 0.37
CA GLN A 67 5.58 -2.94 0.34
C GLN A 67 5.08 -4.37 0.52
N ASP A 68 5.58 -5.31 -0.27
CA ASP A 68 5.04 -6.67 -0.33
C ASP A 68 5.31 -7.45 0.97
N GLN A 69 6.44 -7.19 1.62
CA GLN A 69 6.78 -7.85 2.89
C GLN A 69 5.81 -7.48 4.02
N THR A 70 5.14 -6.32 3.99
CA THR A 70 4.07 -6.02 4.98
C THR A 70 2.90 -7.02 4.86
N SER A 71 2.52 -7.36 3.63
CA SER A 71 1.49 -8.37 3.38
C SER A 71 1.96 -9.77 3.74
N GLN A 72 3.22 -10.10 3.44
CA GLN A 72 3.82 -11.39 3.83
C GLN A 72 3.81 -11.55 5.34
N PHE A 73 4.21 -10.51 6.08
CA PHE A 73 4.20 -10.47 7.53
C PHE A 73 2.80 -10.78 8.08
N GLN A 74 1.76 -10.05 7.66
CA GLN A 74 0.38 -10.31 8.14
C GLN A 74 -0.14 -11.71 7.79
N LEU A 75 0.28 -12.25 6.65
CA LEU A 75 -0.16 -13.57 6.21
C LEU A 75 0.50 -14.69 7.01
N PHE A 76 1.76 -14.55 7.38
CA PHE A 76 2.53 -15.62 8.04
C PHE A 76 2.73 -15.44 9.54
N LEU A 77 2.46 -14.27 10.12
CA LEU A 77 2.65 -13.99 11.55
C LEU A 77 2.03 -15.05 12.49
N PRO A 78 0.84 -15.64 12.21
CA PRO A 78 0.27 -16.66 13.09
C PRO A 78 0.91 -18.05 12.98
N SER A 79 1.78 -18.30 12.00
CA SER A 79 2.39 -19.62 11.79
C SER A 79 3.41 -19.92 12.90
N PRO A 80 3.46 -21.16 13.42
CA PRO A 80 4.53 -21.60 14.30
C PRO A 80 5.94 -21.50 13.67
N SER A 81 6.03 -21.48 12.34
CA SER A 81 7.29 -21.29 11.61
C SER A 81 7.82 -19.87 11.75
N PHE A 82 6.95 -18.90 12.02
CA PHE A 82 7.30 -17.51 12.30
C PHE A 82 7.85 -17.38 13.74
N THR A 83 9.05 -17.92 13.95
CA THR A 83 9.69 -17.95 15.27
C THR A 83 10.17 -16.55 15.71
N PRO A 84 10.40 -16.31 17.02
CA PRO A 84 11.00 -15.06 17.49
C PRO A 84 12.35 -14.75 16.84
N ARG A 85 13.17 -15.78 16.56
CA ARG A 85 14.43 -15.63 15.83
C ARG A 85 14.21 -15.20 14.38
N PHE A 86 13.21 -15.77 13.71
CA PHE A 86 12.86 -15.34 12.36
C PHE A 86 12.37 -13.89 12.35
N LEU A 87 11.57 -13.48 13.35
CA LEU A 87 11.12 -12.09 13.50
C LEU A 87 12.29 -11.10 13.56
N THR A 88 13.35 -11.41 14.33
CA THR A 88 14.52 -10.54 14.39
C THR A 88 15.22 -10.41 13.04
N GLU A 89 15.42 -11.52 12.32
CA GLU A 89 16.01 -11.50 10.98
C GLU A 89 15.15 -10.70 9.98
N PHE A 90 13.83 -10.89 10.05
CA PHE A 90 12.87 -10.16 9.22
C PHE A 90 12.95 -8.64 9.48
N LEU A 91 12.91 -8.21 10.74
CA LEU A 91 12.93 -6.79 11.09
C LEU A 91 14.26 -6.13 10.74
N VAL A 92 15.39 -6.81 11.01
CA VAL A 92 16.73 -6.32 10.61
C VAL A 92 16.83 -6.16 9.10
N ASN A 93 16.36 -7.15 8.34
CA ASN A 93 16.36 -7.08 6.89
C ASN A 93 15.42 -5.98 6.37
N TYR A 94 14.22 -5.85 6.94
CA TYR A 94 13.24 -4.83 6.55
C TYR A 94 13.76 -3.42 6.80
N HIS A 95 14.37 -3.17 7.97
CA HIS A 95 15.03 -1.89 8.29
C HIS A 95 16.15 -1.58 7.28
N LYS A 96 16.97 -2.58 6.93
CA LYS A 96 18.02 -2.44 5.90
C LYS A 96 17.47 -2.00 4.54
N HIS A 97 16.31 -2.52 4.14
CA HIS A 97 15.65 -2.08 2.90
C HIS A 97 15.21 -0.61 2.98
N ALA A 98 14.62 -0.19 4.10
CA ALA A 98 14.16 1.19 4.29
C ALA A 98 15.32 2.20 4.28
N VAL A 99 16.41 1.90 5.00
CA VAL A 99 17.62 2.73 5.00
C VAL A 99 18.27 2.78 3.61
N HIS A 100 18.28 1.65 2.89
CA HIS A 100 18.81 1.60 1.53
C HIS A 100 18.03 2.52 0.58
N ILE A 101 16.69 2.49 0.62
CA ILE A 101 15.86 3.41 -0.18
C ILE A 101 16.09 4.87 0.21
N LEU A 102 16.15 5.16 1.52
CA LEU A 102 16.35 6.53 2.01
C LEU A 102 17.63 7.18 1.44
N GLY A 103 18.69 6.38 1.23
CA GLY A 103 19.95 6.84 0.64
C GLY A 103 20.05 6.72 -0.89
N ASN A 104 19.06 6.15 -1.57
CA ASN A 104 19.13 5.82 -3.01
C ASN A 104 17.79 6.03 -3.73
N TYR A 105 17.05 7.09 -3.39
CA TYR A 105 15.88 7.48 -4.18
C TYR A 105 16.27 7.75 -5.64
N SER A 106 15.39 7.37 -6.55
CA SER A 106 15.47 7.77 -7.96
C SER A 106 15.35 9.29 -8.09
N ASP A 107 16.03 9.89 -9.07
CA ASP A 107 16.06 11.34 -9.21
C ASP A 107 14.68 11.96 -9.50
N GLN A 108 13.88 11.29 -10.35
CA GLN A 108 12.58 11.80 -10.82
C GLN A 108 11.68 10.69 -11.39
N GLY A 109 10.44 11.08 -11.72
CA GLY A 109 9.48 10.25 -12.42
C GLY A 109 8.77 9.22 -11.55
N ASN A 110 8.11 8.25 -12.19
CA ASN A 110 7.21 7.31 -11.49
C ASN A 110 7.93 6.42 -10.47
N HIS A 111 9.22 6.11 -10.69
CA HIS A 111 9.99 5.30 -9.73
C HIS A 111 10.14 6.02 -8.39
N LEU A 112 10.48 7.31 -8.39
CA LEU A 112 10.56 8.13 -7.19
C LEU A 112 9.23 8.15 -6.42
N LEU A 113 8.10 8.29 -7.14
CA LEU A 113 6.78 8.26 -6.52
C LEU A 113 6.48 6.92 -5.82
N PHE A 114 6.81 5.80 -6.46
CA PHE A 114 6.64 4.49 -5.86
C PHE A 114 7.55 4.31 -4.64
N GLU A 115 8.82 4.67 -4.74
CA GLU A 115 9.79 4.57 -3.64
C GLU A 115 9.32 5.39 -2.43
N ALA A 116 8.93 6.64 -2.63
CA ALA A 116 8.41 7.51 -1.57
C ALA A 116 7.11 6.97 -0.94
N GLN A 117 6.17 6.51 -1.77
CA GLN A 117 4.94 5.86 -1.29
C GLN A 117 5.26 4.64 -0.43
N ARG A 118 6.30 3.88 -0.76
CA ARG A 118 6.64 2.62 -0.06
C ARG A 118 7.47 2.87 1.20
N MET A 119 8.16 4.00 1.28
CA MET A 119 8.75 4.48 2.53
C MET A 119 7.69 4.90 3.55
N ILE A 120 6.57 5.48 3.10
CA ILE A 120 5.41 5.72 3.98
C ILE A 120 4.84 4.39 4.47
N TYR A 121 4.77 3.37 3.62
CA TYR A 121 4.36 2.02 4.05
C TYR A 121 5.28 1.46 5.13
N ALA A 122 6.60 1.56 4.95
CA ALA A 122 7.56 1.08 5.93
C ALA A 122 7.37 1.74 7.29
N GLY A 123 7.27 3.08 7.33
CA GLY A 123 7.13 3.83 8.57
C GLY A 123 5.73 3.80 9.19
N ALA A 124 4.67 3.55 8.41
CA ALA A 124 3.31 3.46 8.94
C ALA A 124 2.95 2.04 9.40
N PHE A 125 3.52 1.01 8.76
CA PHE A 125 3.23 -0.39 9.09
C PHE A 125 4.07 -0.91 10.27
N PHE A 126 5.33 -0.48 10.39
CA PHE A 126 6.20 -0.78 11.54
C PHE A 126 6.59 0.51 12.26
N PRO A 127 5.64 1.20 12.94
CA PRO A 127 5.90 2.45 13.63
C PRO A 127 6.84 2.30 14.84
N GLU A 128 7.17 1.07 15.26
CA GLU A 128 8.06 0.77 16.39
C GLU A 128 9.54 1.01 16.07
N PHE A 129 9.92 1.08 14.79
CA PHE A 129 11.29 1.47 14.44
C PHE A 129 11.54 2.93 14.84
N LYS A 130 12.72 3.19 15.42
CA LYS A 130 13.15 4.55 15.78
C LYS A 130 13.11 5.52 14.59
N ASP A 131 13.41 5.01 13.41
CA ASP A 131 13.45 5.78 12.16
C ASP A 131 12.09 5.85 11.44
N ALA A 132 11.04 5.17 11.94
CA ALA A 132 9.76 5.06 11.24
C ALA A 132 9.14 6.44 10.92
N ALA A 133 9.21 7.37 11.87
CA ALA A 133 8.70 8.73 11.66
C ALA A 133 9.49 9.50 10.59
N SER A 134 10.82 9.32 10.52
CA SER A 134 11.63 9.99 9.49
C SER A 134 11.38 9.39 8.11
N TRP A 135 11.12 8.08 8.02
CA TRP A 135 10.72 7.42 6.78
C TRP A 135 9.38 7.93 6.24
N ARG A 136 8.37 8.07 7.11
CA ARG A 136 7.06 8.64 6.71
C ARG A 136 7.23 10.09 6.25
N LYS A 137 7.92 10.91 7.04
CA LYS A 137 8.18 12.32 6.70
C LYS A 137 8.88 12.44 5.35
N SER A 138 9.94 11.68 5.11
CA SER A 138 10.67 11.67 3.84
C SER A 138 9.76 11.35 2.66
N GLY A 139 8.97 10.28 2.74
CA GLY A 139 8.05 9.91 1.67
C GLY A 139 6.94 10.94 1.44
N ILE A 140 6.39 11.52 2.52
CA ILE A 140 5.35 12.57 2.44
C ILE A 140 5.90 13.83 1.78
N GLU A 141 7.09 14.28 2.18
CA GLU A 141 7.73 15.48 1.61
C GLU A 141 7.99 15.31 0.11
N ILE A 142 8.48 14.14 -0.32
CA ILE A 142 8.67 13.84 -1.74
C ILE A 142 7.33 13.83 -2.47
N LEU A 143 6.34 13.07 -2.01
CA LEU A 143 5.05 13.00 -2.69
C LEU A 143 4.35 14.37 -2.75
N ASN A 144 4.46 15.18 -1.70
CA ASN A 144 3.91 16.54 -1.68
C ASN A 144 4.68 17.50 -2.60
N ARG A 145 5.99 17.35 -2.76
CA ARG A 145 6.74 18.11 -3.77
C ARG A 145 6.29 17.72 -5.17
N GLU A 146 6.27 16.42 -5.46
CA GLU A 146 6.01 15.91 -6.80
C GLU A 146 4.56 16.13 -7.26
N ILE A 147 3.57 16.06 -6.36
CA ILE A 147 2.17 16.32 -6.74
C ILE A 147 1.98 17.77 -7.23
N ASN A 148 2.75 18.73 -6.71
CA ASN A 148 2.69 20.13 -7.15
C ASN A 148 3.45 20.38 -8.48
N VAL A 149 4.34 19.46 -8.87
CA VAL A 149 5.04 19.50 -10.15
C VAL A 149 4.22 18.83 -11.25
N GLN A 150 3.54 17.74 -10.90
CA GLN A 150 2.89 16.86 -11.88
C GLN A 150 1.39 17.12 -12.06
N VAL A 151 0.76 17.93 -11.22
CA VAL A 151 -0.68 18.17 -11.24
C VAL A 151 -0.97 19.66 -11.38
N TYR A 152 -1.73 20.01 -12.41
CA TYR A 152 -2.20 21.38 -12.63
C TYR A 152 -3.18 21.83 -11.54
N PRO A 153 -3.38 23.15 -11.35
CA PRO A 153 -4.32 23.68 -10.36
C PRO A 153 -5.78 23.20 -10.53
N ASP A 154 -6.18 22.79 -11.74
CA ASP A 154 -7.51 22.24 -12.05
C ASP A 154 -7.65 20.74 -11.73
N GLY A 155 -6.57 20.10 -11.25
CA GLY A 155 -6.51 18.69 -10.91
C GLY A 155 -6.00 17.79 -12.02
N GLY A 156 -5.82 18.27 -13.26
CA GLY A 156 -5.29 17.47 -14.37
C GLY A 156 -3.82 17.07 -14.15
N GLN A 157 -3.45 15.83 -14.49
CA GLN A 157 -2.04 15.39 -14.44
C GLN A 157 -1.34 15.82 -15.74
N PHE A 158 -0.08 16.24 -15.66
CA PHE A 158 0.60 16.98 -16.72
C PHE A 158 0.79 16.20 -18.04
N GLU A 159 0.74 14.86 -18.04
CA GLU A 159 0.86 14.03 -19.24
C GLU A 159 -0.42 14.05 -20.09
N LEU A 160 -1.52 14.63 -19.59
CA LEU A 160 -2.80 14.76 -20.29
C LEU A 160 -3.37 13.43 -20.79
N ASP A 161 -3.01 12.34 -20.13
CA ASP A 161 -3.43 10.99 -20.44
C ASP A 161 -4.30 10.41 -19.31
N PRO A 162 -5.55 10.00 -19.58
CA PRO A 162 -6.44 9.47 -18.55
C PRO A 162 -5.91 8.21 -17.84
N HIS A 163 -5.12 7.35 -18.51
CA HIS A 163 -4.53 6.17 -17.90
C HIS A 163 -3.43 6.56 -16.91
N TYR A 164 -2.49 7.40 -17.32
CA TYR A 164 -1.41 7.88 -16.44
C TYR A 164 -1.96 8.73 -15.30
N HIS A 165 -2.97 9.56 -15.56
CA HIS A 165 -3.68 10.30 -14.54
C HIS A 165 -4.29 9.37 -13.47
N LEU A 166 -5.00 8.32 -13.88
CA LEU A 166 -5.55 7.34 -12.94
C LEU A 166 -4.44 6.59 -12.17
N ALA A 167 -3.31 6.29 -12.82
CA ALA A 167 -2.16 5.68 -12.16
C ALA A 167 -1.59 6.60 -11.07
N ALA A 168 -1.42 7.89 -11.36
CA ALA A 168 -0.96 8.91 -10.41
C ALA A 168 -1.92 9.05 -9.21
N ILE A 169 -3.24 9.17 -9.45
CA ILE A 169 -4.26 9.18 -8.38
C ILE A 169 -4.06 7.98 -7.45
N ASN A 170 -3.88 6.79 -8.02
CA ASN A 170 -3.74 5.57 -7.23
C ASN A 170 -2.46 5.55 -6.38
N ILE A 171 -1.36 6.12 -6.87
CA ILE A 171 -0.11 6.22 -6.10
C ILE A 171 -0.33 7.15 -4.90
N PHE A 172 -0.81 8.37 -5.14
CA PHE A 172 -1.03 9.35 -4.08
C PHE A 172 -2.08 8.89 -3.05
N CYS A 173 -3.17 8.27 -3.51
CA CYS A 173 -4.20 7.72 -2.63
C CYS A 173 -3.70 6.53 -1.80
N LYS A 174 -2.85 5.65 -2.35
CA LYS A 174 -2.32 4.51 -1.58
C LYS A 174 -1.44 4.95 -0.42
N ALA A 175 -0.56 5.93 -0.67
CA ALA A 175 0.26 6.55 0.37
C ALA A 175 -0.61 7.13 1.49
N LEU A 176 -1.60 7.97 1.10
CA LEU A 176 -2.52 8.59 2.05
C LEU A 176 -3.30 7.55 2.86
N ARG A 177 -3.82 6.50 2.20
CA ARG A 177 -4.60 5.44 2.89
C ARG A 177 -3.79 4.68 3.90
N MET A 178 -2.56 4.32 3.55
CA MET A 178 -1.69 3.59 4.47
C MET A 178 -1.42 4.41 5.74
N ALA A 179 -1.17 5.71 5.59
CA ALA A 179 -1.05 6.59 6.75
C ALA A 179 -2.38 6.75 7.51
N ASP A 180 -3.49 7.00 6.80
CA ASP A 180 -4.82 7.23 7.39
C ASP A 180 -5.32 6.06 8.22
N THR A 181 -5.17 4.83 7.73
CA THR A 181 -5.61 3.63 8.45
C THR A 181 -4.78 3.34 9.70
N ASN A 182 -3.59 3.93 9.81
CA ASN A 182 -2.68 3.76 10.95
C ASN A 182 -2.58 5.03 11.81
N GLY A 183 -3.46 6.02 11.61
CA GLY A 183 -3.53 7.22 12.47
C GLY A 183 -2.56 8.35 12.11
N PHE A 184 -1.88 8.28 10.97
CA PHE A 184 -0.89 9.27 10.52
C PHE A 184 -1.41 10.21 9.42
N ARG A 185 -2.73 10.34 9.26
CA ARG A 185 -3.34 11.22 8.23
C ARG A 185 -2.87 12.68 8.39
N ASN A 186 -2.77 13.14 9.63
CA ASN A 186 -2.39 14.50 10.00
C ASN A 186 -0.93 14.86 9.65
N GLU A 187 -0.09 13.87 9.31
CA GLU A 187 1.26 14.14 8.80
C GLU A 187 1.25 14.66 7.35
N PHE A 188 0.16 14.45 6.60
CA PHE A 188 0.01 15.01 5.26
C PHE A 188 -0.47 16.46 5.33
N PRO A 189 0.11 17.36 4.52
CA PRO A 189 -0.38 18.73 4.44
C PRO A 189 -1.77 18.77 3.81
N LYS A 190 -2.60 19.72 4.25
CA LYS A 190 -3.97 19.89 3.72
C LYS A 190 -3.97 20.09 2.20
N THR A 191 -3.00 20.83 1.66
CA THR A 191 -2.83 21.06 0.22
C THR A 191 -2.71 19.76 -0.56
N TYR A 192 -2.01 18.75 -0.03
CA TYR A 192 -1.92 17.43 -0.67
C TYR A 192 -3.29 16.76 -0.75
N LEU A 193 -4.08 16.81 0.33
CA LEU A 193 -5.42 16.22 0.38
C LEU A 193 -6.35 16.91 -0.64
N ASP A 194 -6.32 18.24 -0.68
CA ASP A 194 -7.13 19.05 -1.58
C ASP A 194 -6.75 18.75 -3.04
N THR A 195 -5.45 18.64 -3.37
CA THR A 195 -5.00 18.29 -4.73
C THR A 195 -5.43 16.89 -5.13
N VAL A 196 -5.31 15.88 -4.25
CA VAL A 196 -5.79 14.52 -4.54
C VAL A 196 -7.31 14.49 -4.77
N GLU A 197 -8.08 15.29 -4.01
CA GLU A 197 -9.52 15.44 -4.23
C GLU A 197 -9.81 16.03 -5.61
N ASN A 198 -9.09 17.11 -5.98
CA ASN A 198 -9.23 17.75 -7.29
C ASN A 198 -8.89 16.80 -8.45
N MET A 199 -7.83 15.98 -8.33
CA MET A 199 -7.52 14.97 -9.34
C MET A 199 -8.67 13.97 -9.53
N ILE A 200 -9.26 13.49 -8.43
CA ILE A 200 -10.40 12.55 -8.50
C ILE A 200 -11.60 13.23 -9.15
N MET A 201 -11.89 14.49 -8.80
CA MET A 201 -12.97 15.25 -9.41
C MET A 201 -12.72 15.50 -10.90
N PHE A 202 -11.49 15.81 -11.30
CA PHE A 202 -11.08 15.92 -12.69
C PHE A 202 -11.35 14.62 -13.45
N TYR A 203 -10.87 13.48 -12.92
CA TYR A 203 -11.07 12.17 -13.53
C TYR A 203 -12.55 11.80 -13.66
N MET A 204 -13.37 12.12 -12.66
CA MET A 204 -14.82 11.92 -12.70
C MET A 204 -15.49 12.77 -13.79
N ASN A 205 -15.05 14.01 -13.98
CA ASN A 205 -15.63 14.92 -14.98
C ASN A 205 -15.29 14.51 -16.42
N ILE A 206 -14.12 13.91 -16.66
CA ILE A 206 -13.72 13.43 -18.00
C ILE A 206 -14.18 11.99 -18.30
N SER A 207 -14.73 11.29 -17.31
CA SER A 207 -15.26 9.94 -17.46
C SER A 207 -16.69 9.97 -18.00
N PHE A 208 -17.05 8.97 -18.80
CA PHE A 208 -18.43 8.74 -19.22
C PHE A 208 -19.28 8.21 -18.04
N PRO A 209 -20.63 8.34 -18.10
CA PRO A 209 -21.52 7.84 -17.05
C PRO A 209 -21.41 6.33 -16.74
N ASP A 210 -20.87 5.54 -17.66
CA ASP A 210 -20.61 4.11 -17.49
C ASP A 210 -19.25 3.79 -16.83
N TYR A 211 -18.53 4.83 -16.38
CA TYR A 211 -17.20 4.81 -15.77
C TYR A 211 -16.05 4.46 -16.73
N THR A 212 -16.27 4.53 -18.03
CA THR A 212 -15.19 4.46 -19.03
C THR A 212 -14.60 5.86 -19.28
N ASN A 213 -13.37 5.92 -19.79
CA ASN A 213 -12.68 7.16 -20.14
C ASN A 213 -12.40 7.18 -21.66
N ARG A 214 -12.19 8.38 -22.22
CA ARG A 214 -11.72 8.50 -23.61
C ARG A 214 -10.36 7.82 -23.75
N VAL A 215 -10.18 7.08 -24.84
CA VAL A 215 -8.90 6.48 -25.21
C VAL A 215 -7.97 7.60 -25.69
N SER A 216 -6.92 7.88 -24.94
CA SER A 216 -5.75 8.63 -25.42
C SER A 216 -4.93 7.75 -26.38
N ALA A 217 -4.01 8.34 -27.13
CA ALA A 217 -3.31 7.70 -28.26
C ALA A 217 -2.52 6.40 -27.93
N THR A 218 -2.41 6.01 -26.66
CA THR A 218 -1.88 4.71 -26.22
C THR A 218 -3.00 3.73 -25.83
N PRO A 219 -3.04 2.50 -26.39
CA PRO A 219 -4.20 1.63 -26.25
C PRO A 219 -4.25 0.96 -24.88
N SER A 220 -4.97 1.54 -23.90
CA SER A 220 -5.49 0.78 -22.75
C SER A 220 -6.65 1.48 -22.01
N SER A 221 -7.89 1.21 -22.42
CA SER A 221 -9.05 1.55 -21.58
C SER A 221 -9.05 0.68 -20.31
N PRO A 222 -9.04 1.26 -19.09
CA PRO A 222 -9.24 0.49 -17.88
C PRO A 222 -10.67 -0.10 -17.84
N PRO A 223 -10.85 -1.38 -17.47
CA PRO A 223 -12.17 -1.97 -17.33
C PRO A 223 -12.97 -1.31 -16.19
N ARG A 224 -14.30 -1.26 -16.34
CA ARG A 224 -15.27 -0.68 -15.37
C ARG A 224 -15.00 -1.06 -13.90
N LYS A 225 -14.57 -2.31 -13.63
CA LYS A 225 -14.22 -2.80 -12.29
C LYS A 225 -13.01 -2.10 -11.65
N LYS A 226 -12.06 -1.58 -12.44
CA LYS A 226 -10.92 -0.81 -11.93
C LYS A 226 -11.36 0.60 -11.55
N CYS A 227 -12.10 1.29 -12.42
CA CYS A 227 -12.62 2.63 -12.13
C CYS A 227 -13.50 2.65 -10.88
N SER A 228 -14.42 1.69 -10.72
CA SER A 228 -15.30 1.61 -9.54
C SER A 228 -14.53 1.34 -8.22
N LYS A 229 -13.43 0.60 -8.28
CA LYS A 229 -12.56 0.40 -7.11
C LYS A 229 -11.79 1.65 -6.75
N THR A 230 -11.34 2.44 -7.73
CA THR A 230 -10.65 3.72 -7.49
C THR A 230 -11.61 4.74 -6.90
N THR A 231 -12.82 4.89 -7.43
CA THR A 231 -13.83 5.81 -6.84
C THR A 231 -14.18 5.39 -5.42
N ALA A 232 -14.49 4.11 -5.16
CA ALA A 232 -14.73 3.62 -3.80
C ALA A 232 -13.53 3.84 -2.85
N THR A 233 -12.31 3.69 -3.39
CA THR A 233 -11.07 3.97 -2.66
C THR A 233 -10.92 5.44 -2.30
N GLY A 234 -11.12 6.34 -3.26
CA GLY A 234 -11.09 7.79 -3.05
C GLY A 234 -12.19 8.22 -2.08
N THR A 235 -13.42 7.78 -2.29
CA THR A 235 -14.55 8.03 -1.37
C THR A 235 -14.21 7.60 0.07
N ASN A 236 -13.57 6.46 0.29
CA ASN A 236 -13.12 6.06 1.63
C ASN A 236 -12.02 6.96 2.21
N CYS A 237 -11.11 7.51 1.39
CA CYS A 237 -10.12 8.49 1.84
C CYS A 237 -10.76 9.81 2.33
N PHE A 238 -11.89 10.21 1.75
CA PHE A 238 -12.50 11.54 1.98
C PHE A 238 -13.75 11.51 2.89
N LEU A 239 -14.49 10.41 2.97
CA LEU A 239 -15.69 10.29 3.80
C LEU A 239 -15.41 10.30 5.32
N LYS A 240 -14.22 9.88 5.77
CA LYS A 240 -13.84 9.98 7.19
C LYS A 240 -13.66 11.43 7.64
N THR A 241 -13.18 12.30 6.76
CA THR A 241 -12.92 13.72 7.06
C THR A 241 -14.22 14.51 7.31
N LYS A 242 -15.28 14.23 6.54
CA LYS A 242 -16.56 14.97 6.65
C LYS A 242 -17.42 14.62 7.87
N ARG A 243 -17.08 13.60 8.68
CA ARG A 243 -17.83 13.28 9.92
C ARG A 243 -17.46 14.16 11.12
N SER A 244 -16.45 15.03 11.02
CA SER A 244 -15.96 15.84 12.14
C SER A 244 -16.21 17.35 12.03
N SER A 245 -16.88 17.83 10.98
CA SER A 245 -17.20 19.25 10.83
C SER A 245 -18.55 19.45 10.17
N THR A 246 -19.45 20.08 10.95
CA THR A 246 -20.66 20.83 10.57
C THR A 246 -21.89 20.09 10.02
N SER A 247 -23.03 20.38 10.65
CA SER A 247 -24.40 20.04 10.24
C SER A 247 -24.72 20.66 8.85
N PRO A 248 -25.40 19.95 7.94
CA PRO A 248 -25.65 20.47 6.60
C PRO A 248 -26.85 21.45 6.56
N PRO A 249 -26.82 22.49 5.70
CA PRO A 249 -28.00 23.29 5.38
C PRO A 249 -28.96 22.49 4.49
N LYS A 250 -30.26 22.73 4.68
CA LYS A 250 -31.34 22.15 3.86
C LYS A 250 -31.38 22.83 2.49
N GLU A 251 -30.93 22.14 1.45
CA GLU A 251 -31.30 22.50 0.08
C GLU A 251 -31.46 21.24 -0.79
N LYS A 252 -32.56 21.20 -1.54
CA LYS A 252 -33.04 20.06 -2.31
C LYS A 252 -32.05 19.71 -3.42
N ARG A 253 -31.38 18.55 -3.31
CA ARG A 253 -30.86 17.82 -4.47
C ARG A 253 -31.63 16.51 -4.57
N GLU A 254 -32.30 16.34 -5.71
CA GLU A 254 -32.82 15.04 -6.15
C GLU A 254 -31.63 14.08 -6.29
N LEU A 255 -31.47 13.22 -5.28
CA LEU A 255 -30.56 12.10 -5.30
C LEU A 255 -31.29 10.90 -5.90
N CYS A 256 -30.78 10.41 -7.02
CA CYS A 256 -31.17 9.16 -7.65
C CYS A 256 -31.07 8.00 -6.62
N PRO A 257 -32.13 7.23 -6.36
CA PRO A 257 -32.20 6.34 -5.20
C PRO A 257 -31.67 4.94 -5.57
N ILE A 258 -30.37 4.69 -5.43
CA ILE A 258 -29.86 3.32 -5.34
C ILE A 258 -28.71 3.29 -4.32
N ILE A 259 -29.02 2.91 -3.08
CA ILE A 259 -28.26 2.04 -2.16
C ILE A 259 -28.96 2.08 -0.80
N CYS A 260 -29.92 1.17 -0.62
CA CYS A 260 -30.28 0.54 0.66
C CYS A 260 -31.43 -0.46 0.39
N ARG A 261 -31.09 -1.72 0.12
CA ARG A 261 -31.97 -2.84 0.50
C ARG A 261 -31.21 -3.67 1.51
N LYS A 262 -31.53 -3.44 2.79
CA LYS A 262 -31.43 -4.47 3.83
C LYS A 262 -32.59 -5.46 3.61
N ASP A 263 -32.33 -6.70 4.00
CA ASP A 263 -33.14 -7.89 3.84
C ASP A 263 -34.64 -7.78 4.16
N SER A 264 -35.45 -8.46 3.34
CA SER A 264 -36.71 -9.06 3.80
C SER A 264 -37.18 -10.18 2.85
N SER A 265 -36.88 -11.44 3.18
CA SER A 265 -37.81 -12.55 2.92
C SER A 265 -37.57 -13.67 3.93
N ARG A 266 -38.44 -13.69 4.95
CA ARG A 266 -38.78 -14.92 5.68
C ARG A 266 -39.51 -15.87 4.71
N ARG A 267 -39.25 -17.17 4.84
CA ARG A 267 -40.29 -18.19 4.76
C ARG A 267 -40.02 -19.25 5.82
N ASP A 268 -41.05 -19.51 6.60
CA ASP A 268 -41.11 -20.38 7.76
C ASP A 268 -41.13 -21.88 7.42
N SER A 269 -40.69 -22.68 8.40
CA SER A 269 -41.20 -23.97 8.90
C SER A 269 -39.99 -24.80 9.38
N SER A 270 -39.85 -25.18 10.64
CA SER A 270 -40.82 -25.87 11.49
C SER A 270 -40.45 -25.74 12.97
N PHE A 271 -41.51 -25.73 13.79
CA PHE A 271 -41.54 -25.69 15.23
C PHE A 271 -41.17 -27.07 15.82
N SER A 272 -40.28 -27.12 16.80
CA SER A 272 -40.46 -27.99 17.97
C SER A 272 -39.72 -27.41 19.17
N ALA A 273 -40.48 -27.12 20.22
CA ALA A 273 -40.03 -26.56 21.48
C ALA A 273 -39.72 -27.69 22.46
N ILE A 274 -38.57 -27.64 23.13
CA ILE A 274 -38.39 -28.25 24.46
C ILE A 274 -37.67 -27.25 25.37
N ARG A 275 -38.23 -27.15 26.57
CA ARG A 275 -38.01 -26.16 27.61
C ARG A 275 -36.67 -26.33 28.33
N GLY A 276 -36.09 -25.19 28.72
CA GLY A 276 -35.64 -24.88 30.09
C GLY A 276 -34.50 -25.70 30.70
N LYS A 277 -33.39 -25.01 31.02
CA LYS A 277 -32.97 -24.75 32.41
C LYS A 277 -31.74 -23.83 32.44
N GLN A 278 -31.91 -22.67 33.06
CA GLN A 278 -30.82 -21.90 33.67
C GLN A 278 -30.20 -22.74 34.81
N THR A 279 -28.88 -22.73 34.94
CA THR A 279 -28.19 -22.31 36.18
C THR A 279 -26.69 -22.04 35.93
N PRO A 280 -26.03 -21.20 36.76
CA PRO A 280 -24.74 -20.57 36.47
C PRO A 280 -23.56 -21.21 37.24
N ARG A 281 -22.34 -20.68 36.99
CA ARG A 281 -21.05 -20.75 37.75
C ARG A 281 -19.93 -21.25 36.81
N ARG A 282 -18.66 -20.83 36.91
CA ARG A 282 -17.90 -19.97 37.83
C ARG A 282 -16.58 -19.63 37.12
N TRP A 283 -16.00 -18.50 37.49
CA TRP A 283 -14.59 -18.14 37.44
C TRP A 283 -13.64 -19.35 37.56
N TRP A 284 -12.71 -19.49 36.62
CA TRP A 284 -11.25 -19.49 36.79
C TRP A 284 -10.62 -19.04 35.47
#